data_AF-A0A7L1BIV0-F1
#
_entry.id   AF-A0A7L1BIV0-F1
#
_cell.length_a   1.000
_cell.length_b   1.000
_cell.length_c   1.000
_cell.angle_alpha   90.00
_cell.angle_beta   90.00
_cell.angle_gamma   90.00
#
_symmetry.space_group_name_H-M   'P 1'
#
loop_
_entity.id
_entity.type
_entity.pdbx_description
1 polymer ?
#
loop_
_entity_poly.entity_id
_entity_poly.type
_entity_poly.pdbx_seq_one_letter_code
_entity_poly.pdbx_strand_id
1 'polypeptide(L)' 'PDKCRGQTPFLVLLVASAPADLAARDAVRRTWGNESAVPGLSVLRLFLLGLHPVFHAELGPVLQEEDQLHGDLL' A
#
# COMPACT_ATOMS: atom_id res chain seq x y z
N PRO A 1 1.42 -4.04 10.77
CA PRO A 1 0.72 -5.26 11.27
C PRO A 1 -0.74 -5.02 11.70
N ASP A 2 -1.11 -3.80 12.11
CA ASP A 2 -2.45 -3.53 12.65
C ASP A 2 -3.55 -3.23 11.59
N LYS A 3 -3.22 -3.22 10.30
CA LYS A 3 -4.16 -2.84 9.23
C LYS A 3 -5.42 -3.72 9.18
N CYS A 4 -5.29 -5.01 9.50
CA CYS A 4 -6.43 -5.93 9.60
C CYS A 4 -7.04 -6.00 11.01
N ARG A 5 -6.48 -5.30 12.01
CA ARG A 5 -6.86 -5.48 13.41
C ARG A 5 -8.19 -4.76 13.68
N GLY A 6 -9.16 -5.48 14.21
CA GLY A 6 -10.50 -4.94 14.47
C GLY A 6 -11.36 -4.78 13.21
N GLN A 7 -10.91 -5.33 12.07
CA GLN A 7 -11.65 -5.35 10.82
C GLN A 7 -11.72 -6.78 10.28
N THR A 8 -12.85 -7.15 9.69
CA THR A 8 -13.00 -8.39 8.92
C THR A 8 -13.24 -7.99 7.46
N PRO A 9 -12.17 -7.75 6.68
CA PRO A 9 -12.33 -7.27 5.31
C PRO A 9 -13.04 -8.32 4.46
N PHE A 10 -13.98 -7.86 3.64
CA PHE A 10 -14.64 -8.66 2.62
C PHE A 10 -13.65 -9.01 1.49
N LEU A 11 -12.78 -8.07 1.14
CA LEU A 11 -11.76 -8.22 0.10
C LEU A 11 -10.44 -7.61 0.57
N VAL A 12 -9.34 -8.34 0.35
CA VAL A 12 -7.97 -7.83 0.50
C VAL A 12 -7.34 -7.72 -0.89
N LEU A 13 -6.99 -6.50 -1.27
CA LEU A 13 -6.21 -6.20 -2.47
C LEU A 13 -4.73 -6.20 -2.09
N LEU A 14 -4.01 -7.22 -2.55
CA LEU A 14 -2.57 -7.34 -2.34
C LEU A 14 -1.85 -7.02 -3.65
N VAL A 15 -1.20 -5.87 -3.71
CA VAL A 15 -0.68 -5.28 -4.95
C VAL A 15 0.84 -5.28 -4.91
N ALA A 16 1.48 -6.07 -5.77
CA ALA A 16 2.93 -6.01 -5.92
C ALA A 16 3.34 -4.72 -6.65
N SER A 17 4.31 -3.98 -6.11
CA SER A 17 4.89 -2.80 -6.78
C SER A 17 6.39 -2.68 -6.50
N ALA A 18 7.14 -2.07 -7.41
CA ALA A 18 8.56 -1.82 -7.14
C ALA A 18 8.71 -0.69 -6.10
N PRO A 19 9.76 -0.71 -5.26
CA PRO A 19 10.00 0.35 -4.28
C PRO A 19 9.99 1.77 -4.86
N ALA A 20 10.51 1.95 -6.08
CA ALA A 20 10.58 3.24 -6.75
C ALA A 20 9.23 3.75 -7.33
N ASP A 21 8.21 2.89 -7.44
CA ASP A 21 6.96 3.20 -8.16
C ASP A 21 5.92 3.92 -7.28
N LEU A 22 6.32 4.99 -6.58
CA LEU A 22 5.44 5.75 -5.69
C LEU A 22 4.21 6.31 -6.42
N ALA A 23 4.40 6.84 -7.62
CA ALA A 23 3.32 7.39 -8.42
C ALA A 23 2.30 6.33 -8.84
N ALA A 24 2.75 5.10 -9.10
CA ALA A 24 1.85 3.99 -9.41
C ALA A 24 1.03 3.62 -8.19
N ARG A 25 1.65 3.53 -7.00
CA ARG A 25 0.92 3.30 -5.75
C ARG A 25 -0.11 4.38 -5.51
N ASP A 26 0.25 5.67 -5.58
CA ASP A 26 -0.70 6.79 -5.41
C ASP A 26 -1.86 6.74 -6.42
N ALA A 27 -1.59 6.42 -7.69
CA ALA A 27 -2.64 6.23 -8.69
C ALA A 27 -3.59 5.08 -8.30
N VAL A 28 -3.07 3.94 -7.83
CA VAL A 28 -3.90 2.84 -7.31
C VAL A 28 -4.73 3.32 -6.11
N ARG A 29 -4.14 4.08 -5.17
CA ARG A 29 -4.86 4.61 -3.99
C ARG A 29 -6.07 5.46 -4.36
N ARG A 30 -5.93 6.28 -5.41
CA ARG A 30 -6.95 7.25 -5.86
C ARG A 30 -7.95 6.68 -6.87
N THR A 31 -7.68 5.50 -7.41
CA THR A 31 -8.51 4.87 -8.44
C THR A 31 -9.12 3.57 -7.93
N TRP A 32 -8.87 2.45 -8.61
CA TRP A 32 -9.51 1.17 -8.35
C TRP A 32 -9.15 0.56 -6.99
N GLY A 33 -8.05 1.00 -6.37
CA GLY A 33 -7.63 0.54 -5.05
C GLY A 33 -8.28 1.29 -3.90
N ASN A 34 -9.10 2.31 -4.13
CA ASN A 34 -9.72 3.11 -3.08
C ASN A 34 -10.62 2.25 -2.16
N GLU A 35 -10.25 2.16 -0.88
CA GLU A 35 -10.92 1.31 0.13
C GLU A 35 -12.38 1.73 0.39
N SER A 36 -12.73 2.98 0.07
CA SER A 36 -14.09 3.52 0.22
C SER A 36 -14.91 3.52 -1.08
N ALA A 37 -14.40 2.93 -2.16
CA ALA A 37 -15.06 2.97 -3.47
C ALA A 37 -16.40 2.21 -3.51
N VAL A 38 -16.59 1.22 -2.63
CA VAL A 38 -17.81 0.41 -2.58
C VAL A 38 -18.51 0.57 -1.22
N PRO A 39 -19.61 1.34 -1.14
CA PRO A 39 -20.32 1.56 0.11
C PRO A 39 -20.78 0.25 0.76
N GLY A 40 -20.54 0.11 2.06
CA GLY A 40 -21.00 -1.04 2.85
C GLY A 40 -20.12 -2.31 2.74
N LEU A 41 -19.11 -2.33 1.87
CA LEU A 41 -18.11 -3.40 1.84
C LEU A 41 -16.80 -2.92 2.43
N SER A 42 -16.24 -3.69 3.36
CA SER A 42 -14.90 -3.45 3.87
C SER A 42 -13.87 -4.01 2.88
N VAL A 43 -13.21 -3.12 2.15
CA VAL A 43 -12.08 -3.46 1.26
C VAL A 43 -10.80 -2.95 1.92
N LEU A 44 -9.77 -3.79 1.93
CA LEU A 44 -8.45 -3.45 2.44
C LEU A 44 -7.43 -3.50 1.31
N ARG A 45 -6.52 -2.53 1.23
CA ARG A 45 -5.43 -2.51 0.26
C ARG A 45 -4.07 -2.54 0.97
N LEU A 46 -3.19 -3.40 0.48
CA LEU A 46 -1.79 -3.51 0.90
C LEU A 46 -0.89 -3.59 -0.33
N PHE A 47 0.26 -2.93 -0.28
CA PHE A 47 1.31 -3.02 -1.29
C PHE A 47 2.41 -3.95 -0.79
N LEU A 48 2.75 -4.96 -1.59
CA LEU A 48 3.93 -5.81 -1.36
C LEU A 48 5.13 -5.20 -2.09
N LEU A 49 6.17 -4.89 -1.32
CA LEU A 49 7.42 -4.37 -1.85
C LEU A 49 8.54 -5.41 -1.73
N GLY A 50 9.46 -5.35 -2.69
CA GLY A 50 10.76 -6.01 -2.59
C GLY A 50 11.85 -5.03 -2.16
N LEU A 51 13.11 -5.43 -2.26
CA LEU A 51 14.25 -4.53 -2.14
C LEU A 51 14.65 -4.04 -3.53
N HIS A 52 14.92 -2.73 -3.68
CA HIS A 52 15.46 -2.23 -4.93
C HIS A 52 16.93 -2.69 -5.06
N PRO A 53 17.34 -3.30 -6.18
CA PRO A 53 18.67 -3.95 -6.27
C PRO A 53 19.84 -2.98 -6.16
N VAL A 54 19.63 -1.71 -6.51
CA VAL A 54 20.71 -0.70 -6.56
C VAL A 54 20.49 0.47 -5.60
N PHE A 55 19.23 0.81 -5.31
CA PHE A 55 18.86 2.08 -4.65
C PHE A 55 18.11 1.84 -3.33
N HIS A 56 18.32 0.68 -2.70
CA HIS A 56 17.60 0.32 -1.48
C HIS A 56 17.87 1.31 -0.34
N ALA A 57 19.12 1.77 -0.17
CA ALA A 57 19.47 2.68 0.91
C ALA A 57 18.86 4.07 0.72
N GLU A 58 18.83 4.55 -0.52
CA GLU A 58 18.31 5.85 -0.92
C GLU A 58 16.78 5.89 -0.85
N LEU A 59 16.11 4.78 -1.20
CA LEU A 59 14.66 4.67 -1.15
C LEU A 59 14.12 4.42 0.26
N GLY A 60 14.95 3.95 1.20
CA GLY A 60 14.54 3.64 2.57
C GLY A 60 13.78 4.79 3.26
N PRO A 61 14.35 6.01 3.36
CA PRO A 61 13.67 7.15 3.98
C PRO A 61 12.35 7.53 3.29
N VAL A 62 12.32 7.45 1.95
CA VAL A 62 11.14 7.78 1.15
C VAL A 62 10.00 6.78 1.39
N LEU A 63 10.32 5.47 1.43
CA LEU A 63 9.35 4.43 1.75
C LEU A 63 8.86 4.52 3.20
N GLN A 64 9.74 4.90 4.12
CA GLN A 64 9.37 5.09 5.52
C GLN A 64 8.39 6.26 5.68
N GLU A 65 8.60 7.36 4.97
CA GLU A 65 7.66 8.48 4.94
C GLU A 65 6.31 8.06 4.31
N GLU A 66 6.34 7.33 3.20
CA GLU A 66 5.14 6.81 2.57
C GLU A 66 4.34 5.87 3.50
N ASP A 67 5.02 4.95 4.20
CA ASP A 67 4.36 4.02 5.13
C ASP A 67 3.80 4.75 6.35
N GLN A 68 4.45 5.80 6.85
CA GLN A 68 3.89 6.62 7.92
C GLN A 68 2.60 7.33 7.51
N LEU A 69 2.51 7.76 6.25
CA LEU A 69 1.33 8.45 5.71
C LEU A 69 0.17 7.51 5.41
N HIS A 70 0.44 6.30 4.91
CA HIS A 70 -0.59 5.40 4.38
C HIS A 70 -0.75 4.08 5.13
N GLY A 71 0.31 3.62 5.80
CA GLY A 71 0.34 2.36 6.55
C GLY A 71 -0.08 1.14 5.73
N ASP A 72 0.10 1.17 4.40
CA ASP A 72 -0.24 0.08 3.48
C ASP A 72 0.98 -0.64 2.89
N LEU A 73 2.21 -0.38 3.34
CA LEU A 73 3.39 -1.05 2.79
C LEU A 73 3.74 -2.32 3.58
N LEU A 74 4.09 -3.38 2.86
CA LEU A 74 4.62 -4.65 3.37
C LEU A 74 5.99 -4.95 2.78
#